data_AF-A0A109JU98-F1
#
_entry.id   AF-A0A109JU98-F1
#
_cell.length_a   1.000
_cell.length_b   1.000
_cell.length_c   1.000
_cell.angle_alpha   90.00
_cell.angle_beta   90.00
_cell.angle_gamma   90.00
#
_symmetry.space_group_name_H-M   'P 1'
#
loop_
_entity.id
_entity.type
_entity.pdbx_description
1 polymer ?
#
loop_
_entity_poly.entity_id
_entity_poly.type
_entity_poly.pdbx_seq_one_letter_code
_entity_poly.pdbx_strand_id
1 'polypeptide(L)' 'MAIFDLASIQAQLASLLVTGQSLDEIAREMNISKGTARNHLKAIVMPTATKRQGELVSLLSRLR' A
#
# COMPACT_ATOMS: atom_id res chain seq x y z
N MET A 1 -4.48 -17.50 2.12
CA MET A 1 -5.22 -16.64 3.06
C MET A 1 -4.90 -15.20 2.69
N ALA A 2 -5.63 -14.60 1.75
CA ALA A 2 -5.42 -13.21 1.36
C ALA A 2 -6.10 -12.34 2.43
N ILE A 3 -5.28 -11.74 3.29
CA ILE A 3 -5.75 -10.91 4.39
C ILE A 3 -6.10 -9.57 3.76
N PHE A 4 -7.41 -9.28 3.74
CA PHE A 4 -8.08 -8.21 2.99
C PHE A 4 -8.14 -8.51 1.48
N ASP A 5 -9.32 -8.41 0.87
CA ASP A 5 -9.56 -8.50 -0.59
C ASP A 5 -8.92 -7.32 -1.35
N LEU A 6 -7.66 -7.05 -1.06
CA LEU A 6 -6.83 -6.10 -1.77
C LEU A 6 -6.64 -6.66 -3.18
N ALA A 7 -7.13 -5.93 -4.17
CA ALA A 7 -6.80 -6.21 -5.56
C ALA A 7 -5.28 -6.40 -5.68
N SER A 8 -4.79 -7.31 -6.54
CA SER A 8 -3.37 -7.69 -6.59
C SER A 8 -2.40 -6.50 -6.64
N ILE A 9 -2.80 -5.42 -7.31
CA ILE A 9 -2.06 -4.14 -7.40
C ILE A 9 -1.89 -3.45 -6.04
N GLN A 10 -2.89 -3.52 -5.16
CA GLN A 10 -2.89 -2.92 -3.83
C GLN A 10 -2.03 -3.72 -2.86
N ALA A 11 -2.09 -5.05 -2.92
CA ALA A 11 -1.21 -5.91 -2.14
C ALA A 11 0.27 -5.70 -2.51
N GLN A 12 0.55 -5.56 -3.81
CA GLN A 12 1.89 -5.26 -4.30
C GLN A 12 2.38 -3.88 -3.84
N LEU A 13 1.54 -2.84 -3.94
CA LEU A 13 1.85 -1.51 -3.43
C LEU A 13 2.09 -1.53 -1.91
N ALA A 14 1.27 -2.25 -1.15
CA ALA A 14 1.43 -2.42 0.30
C ALA A 14 2.75 -3.12 0.67
N SER A 15 3.13 -4.17 -0.07
CA SER A 15 4.41 -4.88 0.13
C SER A 15 5.61 -3.96 -0.10
N LEU A 16 5.60 -3.16 -1.17
CA LEU A 16 6.69 -2.22 -1.48
C LEU A 16 6.71 -1.03 -0.51
N LEU A 17 5.57 -0.64 0.06
CA LEU A 17 5.55 0.37 1.13
C LEU A 17 6.25 -0.13 2.40
N VAL A 18 6.13 -1.43 2.71
CA VAL A 18 6.76 -2.03 3.89
C VAL A 18 8.29 -2.13 3.75
N THR A 19 8.83 -2.17 2.53
CA THR A 19 10.30 -2.14 2.30
C THR A 19 10.92 -0.76 2.53
N GLY A 20 10.09 0.27 2.77
CA GLY A 20 10.54 1.64 3.02
C GLY A 20 10.64 2.51 1.76
N GLN A 21 10.21 1.99 0.60
CA GLN A 21 10.18 2.77 -0.65
C GLN A 21 9.16 3.90 -0.57
N SER A 22 9.50 5.04 -1.16
CA SER A 22 8.59 6.16 -1.33
C SER A 22 7.53 5.83 -2.38
N LEU A 23 6.37 6.48 -2.29
CA LEU A 23 5.29 6.29 -3.25
C LEU A 23 5.69 6.67 -4.70
N ASP A 24 6.70 7.51 -4.87
CA ASP A 24 7.23 7.89 -6.19
C ASP A 24 8.06 6.76 -6.80
N GLU A 25 8.92 6.12 -6.01
CA GLU A 25 9.72 4.96 -6.42
C GLU A 25 8.81 3.78 -6.75
N ILE A 26 7.81 3.51 -5.92
CA ILE A 26 6.81 2.46 -6.15
C ILE A 26 6.02 2.73 -7.43
N ALA A 27 5.63 3.98 -7.68
CA ALA A 27 4.91 4.34 -8.91
C ALA A 27 5.76 4.06 -10.16
N ARG A 28 7.06 4.36 -10.11
CA ARG A 28 8.00 4.06 -11.20
C ARG A 28 8.19 2.56 -11.39
N GLU A 29 8.38 1.81 -10.29
CA GLU A 29 8.56 0.36 -10.32
C GLU A 29 7.33 -0.37 -10.88
N MET A 30 6.14 0.07 -10.50
CA MET A 30 4.88 -0.48 -10.99
C MET A 30 4.45 0.09 -12.35
N ASN A 31 5.24 0.99 -12.94
CA ASN A 31 4.95 1.69 -14.19
C ASN A 31 3.56 2.34 -14.23
N ILE A 32 3.18 3.02 -13.13
CA ILE A 32 1.92 3.74 -12.97
C ILE A 32 2.15 5.21 -12.67
N SER A 33 1.13 6.04 -12.89
CA SER A 33 1.20 7.44 -12.46
C SER A 33 1.22 7.54 -10.93
N LYS A 34 1.87 8.60 -10.41
CA LYS A 34 1.81 8.94 -8.98
C LYS A 34 0.37 9.15 -8.48
N GLY A 35 -0.52 9.65 -9.34
CA GLY A 35 -1.95 9.79 -9.03
C GLY A 35 -2.62 8.44 -8.83
N THR A 36 -2.33 7.47 -9.70
CA THR A 36 -2.81 6.09 -9.61
C THR A 36 -2.30 5.41 -8.34
N ALA A 37 -1.01 5.56 -8.03
CA ALA A 37 -0.42 5.05 -6.80
C ALA A 37 -1.09 5.64 -5.54
N ARG A 38 -1.40 6.95 -5.54
CA ARG A 38 -2.14 7.59 -4.44
C ARG A 38 -3.57 7.07 -4.30
N ASN A 39 -4.25 6.78 -5.42
CA ASN A 39 -5.60 6.21 -5.39
C ASN A 39 -5.59 4.80 -4.81
N HIS A 40 -4.62 3.96 -5.21
CA HIS A 40 -4.43 2.64 -4.60
C HIS A 40 -4.08 2.74 -3.11
N LEU A 41 -3.20 3.67 -2.73
CA LEU A 41 -2.90 3.92 -1.32
C LEU A 41 -4.15 4.30 -0.52
N LYS A 42 -5.00 5.20 -1.04
CA LYS A 42 -6.28 5.53 -0.40
C LYS A 42 -7.20 4.31 -0.27
N ALA A 43 -7.27 3.47 -1.29
CA ALA A 43 -8.08 2.25 -1.28
C ALA A 43 -7.57 1.21 -0.27
N ILE A 44 -6.25 1.17 -0.01
CA ILE A 44 -5.66 0.33 1.05
C ILE A 44 -5.99 0.92 2.43
N VAL A 45 -5.89 2.24 2.58
CA VAL A 45 -5.99 2.95 3.87
C VAL A 45 -7.43 3.13 4.35
N MET A 46 -8.39 3.28 3.42
CA MET A 46 -9.79 3.59 3.73
C MET A 46 -10.51 2.44 4.49
N PRO A 47 -10.35 1.16 4.11
CA PRO A 47 -10.89 0.03 4.88
C PRO A 47 -10.09 -0.26 6.15
N THR A 48 -8.78 0.04 6.18
CA THR A 48 -7.91 -0.28 7.33
C THR A 48 -8.02 0.72 8.49
N ALA A 49 -8.85 1.77 8.36
CA ALA A 49 -9.05 2.84 9.36
C ALA A 49 -7.77 3.55 9.84
N THR A 50 -6.66 3.38 9.13
CA THR A 50 -5.37 3.99 9.44
C THR A 50 -5.36 5.42 8.91
N LYS A 51 -5.03 6.43 9.72
CA LYS A 51 -4.99 7.82 9.26
C LYS A 51 -3.61 8.23 8.73
N ARG A 52 -2.59 7.39 8.89
CA ARG A 52 -1.19 7.69 8.56
C ARG A 52 -0.47 6.50 7.93
N GLN A 53 0.47 6.79 7.03
CA GLN A 53 1.30 5.81 6.32
C GLN A 53 2.08 4.89 7.31
N GLY A 54 2.52 5.43 8.45
CA GLY A 54 3.17 4.64 9.51
C GLY A 54 2.25 3.66 10.24
N GLU A 55 0.95 3.96 10.37
CA GLU A 55 -0.02 3.04 10.97
C GLU A 55 -0.30 1.86 10.03
N LEU A 56 -0.35 2.12 8.72
CA LEU A 56 -0.48 1.06 7.71
C LEU A 56 0.73 0.12 7.72
N VAL A 57 1.95 0.66 7.77
CA VAL A 57 3.18 -0.16 7.87
C VAL A 57 3.18 -0.99 9.16
N SER A 58 2.71 -0.43 10.29
CA SER A 58 2.61 -1.15 11.56
C SER A 58 1.50 -2.21 11.57
N LEU A 59 0.41 -2.00 10.84
CA LEU A 59 -0.65 -2.99 10.67
C LEU A 59 -0.18 -4.16 9.78
N LEU A 60 0.45 -3.85 8.65
CA LEU A 60 0.97 -4.84 7.71
C LEU A 60 2.10 -5.69 8.31
N SER A 61 2.96 -5.10 9.15
CA SER A 61 4.03 -5.84 9.83
C SER A 61 3.54 -6.82 10.90
N ARG A 62 2.31 -6.64 11.42
CA ARG A 62 1.67 -7.52 12.41
C ARG A 62 0.93 -8.72 11.80
N LEU A 63 0.76 -8.75 10.48
CA LEU A 63 0.10 -9.85 9.76
C LEU A 63 1.06 -10.97 9.31
N ARG A 64 2.26 -10.99 9.91
CA ARG A 64 3.32 -11.96 9.60
C ARG A 64 3.12 -13.30 10.30
#